data_AF-A0A2D6KG52-F1
#
_entry.id   AF-A0A2D6KG52-F1
#
_cell.length_a   1.000
_cell.length_b   1.000
_cell.length_c   1.000
_cell.angle_alpha   90.00
_cell.angle_beta   90.00
_cell.angle_gamma   90.00
#
_symmetry.space_group_name_H-M   'P 1'
#
loop_
_entity.id
_entity.type
_entity.pdbx_description
1 polymer ?
#
loop_
_entity_poly.entity_id
_entity_poly.type
_entity_poly.pdbx_seq_one_letter_code
_entity_poly.pdbx_strand_id
1 'polypeptide(L)'
;MKQELEEKFTRYEIARILGARSLQLAMDAPLLLKLTEEEEAELNYDTLRIAEKEFEEEVLPITVKRPLPKKSEKQIKKLTEEEVKEKMEIKAEKEKKEIEKLEQKKEQLEEREEKEIVAEGEIMEIANPTDEEEISDEVVKEA
;
A
#
# COMPACT_ATOMS: atom_id res chain seq x y z
N MET A 1 -23.12 4.27 29.45
CA MET A 1 -21.98 3.34 29.58
C MET A 1 -21.08 3.38 28.35
N LYS A 2 -21.41 2.74 27.21
CA LYS A 2 -20.49 2.72 26.04
C LYS A 2 -20.08 4.11 25.52
N GLN A 3 -21.02 5.07 25.49
CA GLN A 3 -20.74 6.47 25.12
C GLN A 3 -19.79 7.19 26.10
N GLU A 4 -19.86 6.90 27.41
CA GLU A 4 -19.00 7.57 28.41
C GLU A 4 -17.55 7.10 28.33
N LEU A 5 -17.32 5.85 27.91
CA LEU A 5 -15.99 5.28 27.67
C LEU A 5 -15.33 5.85 26.41
N GLU A 6 -16.11 6.04 25.34
CA GLU A 6 -15.66 6.69 24.11
C GLU A 6 -15.31 8.17 24.30
N GLU A 7 -15.92 8.83 25.28
CA GLU A 7 -15.54 10.20 25.68
C GLU A 7 -14.22 10.24 26.47
N LYS A 8 -13.91 9.19 27.26
CA LYS A 8 -12.69 9.13 28.08
C LYS A 8 -11.44 8.74 27.29
N PHE A 9 -11.57 7.79 26.35
CA PHE A 9 -10.46 7.20 25.61
C PHE A 9 -10.59 7.42 24.11
N THR A 10 -9.47 7.68 23.44
CA THR A 10 -9.46 7.73 21.98
C THR A 10 -9.60 6.33 21.39
N ARG A 11 -10.09 6.23 20.15
CA ARG A 11 -10.19 4.95 19.42
C ARG A 11 -8.88 4.13 19.41
N TYR A 12 -7.74 4.81 19.39
CA TYR A 12 -6.42 4.18 19.39
C TYR A 12 -6.05 3.63 20.76
N GLU A 13 -6.43 4.34 21.82
CA GLU A 13 -6.22 3.91 23.19
C GLU A 13 -7.10 2.71 23.51
N ILE A 14 -8.38 2.74 23.13
CA ILE A 14 -9.31 1.62 23.31
C ILE A 14 -8.74 0.36 22.63
N ALA A 15 -8.38 0.45 21.34
CA ALA A 15 -7.80 -0.66 20.62
C ALA A 15 -6.51 -1.19 21.28
N ARG A 16 -5.67 -0.29 21.81
CA ARG A 16 -4.43 -0.68 22.48
C ARG A 16 -4.67 -1.34 23.83
N ILE A 17 -5.64 -0.87 24.61
CA ILE A 17 -6.02 -1.43 25.91
C ILE A 17 -6.58 -2.84 25.72
N LEU A 18 -7.56 -3.01 24.81
CA LEU A 18 -8.16 -4.31 24.52
C LEU A 18 -7.13 -5.31 24.00
N GLY A 19 -6.26 -4.89 23.07
CA GLY A 19 -5.20 -5.75 22.56
C GLY A 19 -4.17 -6.15 23.63
N ALA A 20 -3.77 -5.21 24.49
CA ALA A 20 -2.84 -5.52 25.58
C ALA A 20 -3.48 -6.47 26.61
N ARG A 21 -4.76 -6.27 26.94
CA ARG A 21 -5.46 -7.11 27.91
C ARG A 21 -5.76 -8.51 27.36
N SER A 22 -6.25 -8.61 26.13
CA SER A 22 -6.44 -9.91 25.45
C SER A 22 -5.15 -10.73 25.44
N LEU A 23 -4.00 -10.08 25.18
CA LEU A 23 -2.70 -10.75 25.28
C LEU A 23 -2.39 -11.24 26.69
N GLN A 24 -2.67 -10.44 27.73
CA GLN A 24 -2.47 -10.89 29.12
C GLN A 24 -3.31 -12.12 29.44
N LEU A 25 -4.58 -12.13 29.03
CA LEU A 25 -5.48 -13.26 29.25
C LEU A 25 -5.02 -14.51 28.49
N ALA A 26 -4.48 -14.36 27.29
CA ALA A 26 -3.86 -15.46 26.53
C ALA A 26 -2.60 -16.03 27.21
N MET A 27 -2.00 -15.27 28.14
CA MET A 27 -0.87 -15.69 28.97
C MET A 27 -1.31 -16.13 30.37
N ASP A 28 -2.56 -16.60 30.50
CA ASP A 28 -3.17 -17.08 31.75
C ASP A 28 -3.16 -16.04 32.89
N ALA A 29 -3.22 -14.75 32.56
CA ALA A 29 -3.39 -13.71 33.57
C ALA A 29 -4.78 -13.83 34.24
N PRO A 30 -4.90 -13.47 35.54
CA PRO A 30 -6.15 -13.59 36.26
C PRO A 30 -7.23 -12.65 35.72
N LEU A 31 -8.44 -13.19 35.64
CA LEU A 31 -9.68 -12.46 35.38
C LEU A 31 -10.06 -11.62 36.60
N LEU A 32 -10.41 -10.36 36.37
CA LEU A 32 -10.87 -9.45 37.41
C LEU A 32 -12.39 -9.42 37.52
N LEU A 33 -13.08 -9.86 36.47
CA LEU A 33 -14.52 -10.03 36.48
C LEU A 33 -14.93 -11.36 37.15
N LYS A 34 -16.05 -11.35 37.86
CA LYS A 34 -16.73 -12.57 38.28
C LYS A 34 -17.67 -13.00 37.16
N LEU A 35 -17.22 -13.94 36.34
CA LEU A 35 -18.08 -14.56 35.33
C LEU A 35 -19.02 -15.56 36.00
N THR A 36 -20.29 -15.55 35.58
CA THR A 36 -21.24 -16.62 35.89
C THR A 36 -20.97 -17.84 35.00
N GLU A 37 -21.41 -19.04 35.41
CA GLU A 37 -21.21 -20.28 34.64
C GLU A 37 -21.81 -20.19 33.22
N GLU A 38 -22.90 -19.45 33.06
CA GLU A 38 -23.55 -19.20 31.78
C GLU A 38 -22.67 -18.33 30.86
N GLU A 39 -22.07 -17.27 31.40
CA GLU A 39 -21.21 -16.38 30.64
C GLU A 39 -19.87 -17.02 30.27
N GLU A 40 -19.34 -17.88 31.13
CA GLU A 40 -18.11 -18.62 30.84
C GLU A 40 -18.32 -19.59 29.66
N ALA A 41 -19.49 -20.26 29.62
CA ALA A 41 -19.88 -21.12 28.51
C ALA A 41 -20.13 -20.34 27.21
N GLU A 42 -20.74 -19.15 27.28
CA GLU A 42 -20.98 -18.30 26.10
C GLU A 42 -19.70 -17.69 25.52
N LEU A 43 -18.77 -17.29 26.38
CA LEU A 43 -17.52 -16.64 25.96
C LEU A 43 -16.54 -17.65 25.34
N ASN A 44 -16.67 -18.94 25.64
CA ASN A 44 -15.83 -20.02 25.11
C ASN A 44 -14.32 -19.68 25.21
N TYR A 45 -13.93 -19.03 26.30
CA TYR A 45 -12.57 -18.54 26.58
C TYR A 45 -11.96 -17.62 25.49
N ASP A 46 -12.78 -16.90 24.72
CA ASP A 46 -12.29 -15.88 23.80
C ASP A 46 -11.72 -14.68 24.60
N THR A 47 -10.39 -14.56 24.57
CA THR A 47 -9.66 -13.54 25.32
C THR A 47 -10.03 -12.12 24.91
N LEU A 48 -10.44 -11.90 23.65
CA LEU A 48 -10.82 -10.57 23.20
C LEU A 48 -12.16 -10.16 23.80
N ARG A 49 -13.17 -11.04 23.75
CA ARG A 49 -14.49 -10.77 24.31
C ARG A 49 -14.46 -10.60 25.83
N ILE A 50 -13.61 -11.38 26.50
CA ILE A 50 -13.39 -11.23 27.93
C ILE A 50 -12.78 -9.86 28.25
N ALA A 51 -11.76 -9.43 27.48
CA ALA A 51 -11.17 -8.11 27.64
C ALA A 51 -12.16 -6.98 27.36
N GLU A 52 -13.07 -7.15 26.39
CA GLU A 52 -14.17 -6.22 26.12
C GLU A 52 -15.13 -6.10 27.32
N LYS A 53 -15.57 -7.22 27.89
CA LYS A 53 -16.41 -7.21 29.10
C LYS A 53 -15.71 -6.53 30.29
N GLU A 54 -14.44 -6.85 30.53
CA GLU A 54 -13.68 -6.21 31.61
C GLU A 54 -13.47 -4.70 31.37
N PHE A 55 -13.38 -4.26 30.12
CA PHE A 55 -13.28 -2.85 29.77
C PHE A 55 -14.62 -2.11 29.95
N GLU A 56 -15.74 -2.72 29.56
CA GLU A 56 -17.08 -2.16 29.72
C GLU A 56 -17.46 -1.98 31.20
N GLU A 57 -16.95 -2.85 32.08
CA GLU A 57 -17.16 -2.80 33.53
C GLU A 57 -16.14 -1.92 34.29
N GLU A 58 -15.25 -1.22 33.57
CA GLU A 58 -14.22 -0.32 34.11
C GLU A 58 -13.28 -0.95 35.17
N VAL A 59 -13.10 -2.28 35.17
CA VAL A 59 -12.26 -3.00 36.15
C VAL A 59 -10.79 -3.16 35.75
N LEU A 60 -10.42 -2.74 34.54
CA LEU A 60 -9.06 -2.94 34.01
C LEU A 60 -8.01 -2.07 34.71
N PRO A 61 -6.89 -2.65 35.20
CA PRO A 61 -5.82 -1.92 35.89
C PRO A 61 -4.83 -1.30 34.88
N ILE A 62 -5.34 -0.67 33.82
CA ILE A 62 -4.53 -0.09 32.75
C ILE A 62 -4.72 1.42 32.73
N THR A 63 -3.63 2.16 32.92
CA THR A 63 -3.64 3.63 32.85
C THR A 63 -2.93 4.10 31.58
N VAL A 64 -3.58 4.99 30.83
CA VAL A 64 -2.98 5.58 29.64
C VAL A 64 -2.18 6.82 29.99
N LYS A 65 -0.87 6.79 29.69
CA LYS A 65 0.00 7.96 29.82
C LYS A 65 -0.01 8.76 28.52
N ARG A 66 -0.42 10.03 28.59
CA ARG A 66 -0.47 10.96 27.44
C ARG A 66 0.67 12.00 27.53
N PRO A 67 1.90 11.67 27.12
CA PRO A 67 2.99 12.63 27.15
C PRO A 67 2.76 13.74 26.12
N LEU A 68 2.84 15.00 26.56
CA LEU A 68 2.87 16.14 25.66
C LEU A 68 4.20 16.18 24.90
N PRO A 69 4.21 16.72 23.66
CA PRO A 69 5.44 16.91 22.91
C PRO A 69 6.41 17.78 23.72
N LYS A 70 7.58 17.23 24.04
CA LYS A 70 8.65 17.97 24.68
C LYS A 70 9.48 18.66 23.60
N LYS A 71 9.86 19.92 23.82
CA LYS A 71 10.87 20.56 22.98
C LYS A 71 12.18 19.79 23.13
N SER A 72 12.66 19.20 22.06
CA SER A 72 14.01 18.65 22.02
C SER A 72 14.99 19.82 21.90
N GLU A 73 15.96 19.93 22.81
CA GLU A 73 17.07 20.90 22.72
C GLU A 73 18.03 20.61 21.56
N LYS A 74 17.79 19.53 20.81
CA LYS A 74 18.52 19.22 19.59
C LYS A 74 18.39 20.41 18.64
N GLN A 75 19.47 21.17 18.51
CA GLN A 75 19.63 22.13 17.44
C GLN A 75 19.52 21.35 16.14
N ILE A 76 18.38 21.42 15.48
CA ILE A 76 18.28 21.00 14.09
C ILE A 76 19.26 21.91 13.37
N LYS A 77 20.43 21.39 12.95
CA LYS A 77 21.33 22.12 12.06
C LYS A 77 20.50 22.46 10.85
N LYS A 78 20.06 23.71 10.74
CA LYS A 78 19.52 24.22 9.48
C LYS A 78 20.66 24.06 8.49
N LEU A 79 20.42 23.30 7.42
CA LEU A 79 21.39 23.20 6.33
C LEU A 79 21.76 24.62 5.92
N THR A 80 23.05 24.89 5.74
CA THR A 80 23.46 26.19 5.20
C THR A 80 22.91 26.31 3.78
N GLU A 81 22.70 27.54 3.29
CA GLU A 81 22.17 27.78 1.93
C GLU A 81 23.00 27.08 0.85
N GLU A 82 24.30 26.91 1.10
CA GLU A 82 25.25 26.19 0.25
C GLU A 82 24.96 24.68 0.21
N GLU A 83 24.75 24.02 1.36
CA GLU A 83 24.42 22.58 1.43
C GLU A 83 23.07 22.26 0.78
N VAL A 84 22.13 23.22 0.80
CA VAL A 84 20.83 23.07 0.13
C VAL A 84 20.99 23.18 -1.39
N LYS A 85 21.77 24.14 -1.88
CA LYS A 85 22.07 24.30 -3.31
C LYS A 85 22.81 23.08 -3.87
N GLU A 86 23.85 22.62 -3.18
CA GLU A 86 24.63 21.45 -3.59
C GLU A 86 23.75 20.19 -3.69
N LYS A 87 22.86 19.96 -2.71
CA LYS A 87 21.91 18.83 -2.76
C LYS A 87 20.88 18.96 -3.89
N MET A 88 20.43 20.17 -4.21
CA MET A 88 19.51 20.41 -5.32
C MET A 88 20.20 20.19 -6.68
N GLU A 89 21.44 20.64 -6.84
CA GLU A 89 22.24 20.43 -8.05
C GLU A 89 22.52 18.93 -8.27
N ILE A 90 22.96 18.21 -7.23
CA ILE A 90 23.16 16.77 -7.29
C ILE A 90 21.86 16.03 -7.64
N LYS A 91 20.72 16.49 -7.14
CA LYS A 91 19.41 15.88 -7.46
C LYS A 91 19.03 16.14 -8.92
N ALA A 92 19.19 17.36 -9.40
CA ALA A 92 18.92 17.71 -10.79
C ALA A 92 19.84 16.96 -11.77
N GLU A 93 21.11 16.76 -11.41
CA GLU A 93 22.06 16.02 -12.25
C GLU A 93 21.71 14.52 -12.30
N LYS A 94 21.24 13.94 -11.19
CA LYS A 94 20.74 12.55 -11.17
C LYS A 94 19.49 12.38 -12.03
N GLU A 95 18.52 13.28 -11.90
CA GLU A 95 17.30 13.26 -12.72
C GLU A 95 17.62 13.39 -14.21
N LYS A 96 18.54 14.28 -14.59
CA LYS A 96 19.00 14.41 -16.00
C LYS A 96 19.65 13.13 -16.52
N LYS A 97 20.55 12.51 -15.73
CA LYS A 97 21.20 11.25 -16.11
C LYS A 97 20.20 10.09 -16.23
N GLU A 98 19.12 10.12 -15.46
CA GLU A 98 18.06 9.11 -15.54
C GLU A 98 17.20 9.29 -16.79
N ILE A 99 16.87 10.55 -17.14
CA ILE A 99 16.15 10.89 -18.37
C ILE A 99 16.96 10.50 -19.62
N GLU A 100 18.25 10.85 -19.66
CA GLU A 100 19.13 10.51 -20.78
C GLU A 100 19.24 8.98 -20.99
N LYS A 101 19.33 8.22 -19.89
CA LYS A 101 19.33 6.74 -19.96
C LYS A 101 18.01 6.18 -20.49
N LEU A 102 16.88 6.78 -20.12
CA LEU A 102 15.56 6.36 -20.63
C LEU A 102 15.44 6.66 -22.13
N GLU A 103 15.95 7.79 -22.58
CA GLU A 103 15.93 8.19 -23.99
C GLU A 103 16.80 7.26 -24.85
N GLN A 104 18.04 6.99 -24.43
CA GLN A 104 18.92 6.01 -25.09
C GLN A 104 18.30 4.61 -25.14
N LYS A 105 17.60 4.20 -24.08
CA LYS A 105 16.93 2.90 -24.03
C LYS A 105 15.74 2.84 -24.99
N LYS A 106 15.00 3.95 -25.16
CA LYS A 106 13.88 4.07 -26.10
C LYS A 106 14.37 3.98 -27.54
N GLU A 107 15.44 4.69 -27.88
CA GLU A 107 16.06 4.65 -29.21
C GLU A 107 16.58 3.24 -29.56
N GLN A 108 17.22 2.55 -28.61
CA GLN A 108 17.65 1.15 -28.81
C GLN A 108 16.49 0.17 -29.00
N LEU A 109 15.34 0.41 -28.38
CA LEU A 109 14.14 -0.40 -28.56
C LEU A 109 13.53 -0.15 -29.95
N GLU A 110 13.41 1.11 -30.36
CA GLU A 110 12.90 1.47 -31.70
C GLU A 110 13.78 0.88 -32.80
N GLU A 111 15.11 1.01 -32.72
CA GLU A 111 16.03 0.38 -33.69
C GLU A 111 15.90 -1.15 -33.73
N ARG A 112 15.60 -1.78 -32.58
CA ARG A 112 15.45 -3.23 -32.50
C ARG A 112 14.12 -3.66 -33.12
N GLU A 113 13.03 -2.97 -32.82
CA GLU A 113 11.72 -3.17 -33.42
C GLU A 113 11.78 -2.97 -34.93
N GLU A 114 12.44 -1.91 -35.43
CA GLU A 114 12.63 -1.69 -36.87
C GLU A 114 13.39 -2.85 -37.53
N LYS A 115 14.47 -3.35 -36.90
CA LYS A 115 15.22 -4.51 -37.41
C LYS A 115 14.38 -5.78 -37.40
N GLU A 116 13.53 -5.97 -36.39
CA GLU A 116 12.65 -7.13 -36.24
C GLU A 116 11.52 -7.10 -37.28
N ILE A 117 10.87 -5.95 -37.48
CA ILE A 117 9.85 -5.72 -38.52
C ILE A 117 10.44 -5.94 -39.93
N VAL A 118 11.66 -5.46 -40.20
CA VAL A 118 12.35 -5.69 -41.48
C VAL A 118 12.71 -7.17 -41.66
N ALA A 119 13.06 -7.88 -40.59
CA ALA A 119 13.43 -9.29 -40.63
C ALA A 119 12.22 -10.23 -40.74
N GLU A 120 11.11 -9.92 -40.06
CA GLU A 120 9.86 -10.69 -40.12
C GLU A 120 9.13 -10.50 -41.45
N GLY A 121 9.40 -9.44 -42.21
CA GLY A 121 8.96 -9.31 -43.61
C GLY A 121 7.44 -9.24 -43.80
N GLU A 122 6.65 -9.16 -42.72
CA GLU A 122 5.18 -9.23 -42.74
C GLU A 122 4.54 -8.10 -43.58
N ILE A 123 5.20 -6.94 -43.70
CA ILE A 123 4.70 -5.81 -44.49
C ILE A 123 4.70 -6.14 -46.00
N MET A 124 5.65 -6.96 -46.47
CA MET A 124 5.72 -7.38 -47.87
C MET A 124 4.76 -8.54 -48.17
N GLU A 125 4.34 -9.29 -47.15
CA GLU A 125 3.45 -10.45 -47.28
C GLU A 125 1.96 -10.05 -47.33
N ILE A 126 1.57 -8.93 -46.70
CA ILE A 126 0.18 -8.40 -46.70
C ILE A 126 -0.19 -7.66 -48.00
N ALA A 127 0.79 -7.15 -48.76
CA ALA A 127 0.55 -6.38 -49.98
C ALA A 127 0.93 -7.18 -51.24
N ASN A 128 0.26 -8.31 -51.47
CA ASN A 128 0.35 -9.00 -52.76
C ASN A 128 -0.60 -8.32 -53.77
N PRO A 129 -0.12 -7.81 -54.92
CA PRO A 129 -0.97 -7.20 -55.94
C PRO A 129 -1.92 -8.20 -56.61
N THR A 130 -1.77 -9.50 -56.34
CA THR A 130 -2.67 -10.55 -56.83
C THR A 130 -4.04 -10.58 -56.12
N ASP A 131 -4.20 -9.93 -54.96
CA ASP A 131 -5.51 -9.82 -54.30
C ASP A 131 -6.44 -8.79 -54.98
N GLU A 132 -5.94 -8.01 -55.96
CA GLU A 132 -6.77 -7.13 -56.81
C GLU A 132 -7.23 -7.78 -58.13
N GLU A 133 -6.76 -8.98 -58.47
CA GLU A 133 -7.14 -9.69 -59.72
C GLU A 133 -8.02 -10.92 -59.47
N GLU A 134 -9.20 -10.75 -58.84
CA GLU A 134 -10.31 -11.70 -58.99
C GLU A 134 -11.68 -11.00 -59.08
N ILE A 135 -11.84 -9.97 -59.94
CA ILE A 135 -13.18 -9.57 -60.45
C ILE A 135 -13.12 -9.08 -61.92
N SER A 136 -12.67 -9.94 -62.83
CA SER A 136 -12.99 -9.92 -64.28
C SER A 136 -12.30 -11.15 -64.90
N ASP A 137 -12.94 -12.23 -65.30
CA ASP A 137 -14.10 -12.31 -66.17
C ASP A 137 -14.84 -13.65 -65.94
N GLU A 138 -16.09 -13.57 -65.47
CA GLU A 138 -17.04 -14.69 -65.62
C GLU A 138 -18.39 -14.22 -66.17
N VAL A 139 -18.44 -13.24 -67.07
CA VAL A 139 -19.67 -12.98 -67.85
C VAL A 139 -19.38 -12.36 -69.23
N VAL A 140 -18.87 -13.13 -70.22
CA VAL A 140 -19.35 -13.05 -71.62
C VAL A 140 -19.13 -14.40 -72.32
N LYS A 141 -20.06 -15.33 -72.12
CA LYS A 141 -20.56 -16.15 -73.23
C LYS A 141 -21.78 -15.44 -73.78
N GLU A 142 -21.59 -14.57 -74.76
CA GLU A 142 -22.57 -14.27 -75.81
C GLU A 142 -21.94 -13.40 -76.91
N ALA A 143 -22.07 -13.91 -78.15
CA ALA A 143 -21.82 -13.30 -79.48
C ALA A 143 -20.37 -13.02 -79.91
#